data_AF-A0A355SXP4-F1
#
_entry.id   AF-A0A355SXP4-F1
#
_cell.length_a   1.000
_cell.length_b   1.000
_cell.length_c   1.000
_cell.angle_alpha   90.00
_cell.angle_beta   90.00
_cell.angle_gamma   90.00
#
_symmetry.space_group_name_H-M   'P 1'
#
loop_
_entity.id
_entity.type
_entity.pdbx_description
1 polymer ?
#
loop_
_entity_poly.entity_id
_entity_poly.type
_entity_poly.pdbx_seq_one_letter_code
_entity_poly.pdbx_strand_id
1 'polypeptide(L)'
;MNTHRLLSLLCCMLLTATSSVCPAATSPQATPEQPDKPHTETRLLQQLLQMEDQQLTNLRQTIEHIEQMTPEAKAQMRGRIGTIRKMPPEKVAAMRKQYKDLPKEQRQAMHDRWLQMSPDARAEWREKLRSMSREERQAVLKAQGFLPPHRDKKGPRPPHQPGDPKSHPERPQKRAPIAESENF
;
A
#
# COMPACT_ATOMS: atom_id res chain seq x y z
N MET A 1 -33.20 51.29 -50.93
CA MET A 1 -31.97 50.93 -50.19
C MET A 1 -31.94 49.41 -50.00
N ASN A 2 -30.76 48.84 -50.20
CA ASN A 2 -30.33 47.44 -50.02
C ASN A 2 -30.33 46.53 -51.27
N THR A 3 -29.44 46.91 -52.20
CA THR A 3 -28.92 46.13 -53.34
C THR A 3 -27.66 45.34 -52.95
N HIS A 4 -27.80 44.15 -52.37
CA HIS A 4 -26.68 43.18 -52.25
C HIS A 4 -27.11 41.72 -52.49
N ARG A 5 -28.20 41.52 -53.24
CA ARG A 5 -28.45 40.25 -53.94
C ARG A 5 -28.08 40.48 -55.40
N LEU A 6 -26.92 39.99 -55.82
CA LEU A 6 -26.42 39.82 -57.20
C LEU A 6 -24.90 40.13 -57.26
N LEU A 7 -24.05 39.26 -56.72
CA LEU A 7 -22.71 39.00 -57.29
C LEU A 7 -22.08 37.81 -56.55
N SER A 8 -21.39 36.96 -57.29
CA SER A 8 -20.60 35.80 -56.84
C SER A 8 -21.34 34.47 -56.70
N LEU A 9 -21.97 34.08 -57.81
CA LEU A 9 -22.31 32.70 -58.14
C LEU A 9 -21.64 32.40 -59.49
N LEU A 10 -20.30 32.28 -59.55
CA LEU A 10 -19.59 31.71 -60.70
C LEU A 10 -18.07 31.54 -60.41
N CYS A 11 -17.67 30.38 -59.88
CA CYS A 11 -16.38 29.82 -60.27
C CYS A 11 -16.51 28.30 -60.30
N CYS A 12 -16.39 27.80 -61.52
CA CYS A 12 -16.47 26.45 -62.02
C CYS A 12 -15.72 25.43 -61.14
N MET A 13 -16.31 24.27 -60.82
CA MET A 13 -16.29 23.09 -61.69
C MET A 13 -14.87 22.75 -62.18
N LEU A 14 -14.28 21.72 -61.56
CA LEU A 14 -13.59 20.57 -62.16
C LEU A 14 -12.41 20.12 -61.29
N LEU A 15 -12.58 18.97 -60.62
CA LEU A 15 -11.54 17.93 -60.54
C LEU A 15 -12.18 16.64 -60.00
N THR A 16 -12.40 15.74 -60.95
CA THR A 16 -12.69 14.32 -60.77
C THR A 16 -11.54 13.63 -60.07
N ALA A 17 -11.80 12.90 -58.99
CA ALA A 17 -10.96 11.80 -58.54
C ALA A 17 -11.82 10.72 -57.88
N THR A 18 -12.02 9.63 -58.63
CA THR A 18 -12.55 8.37 -58.14
C THR A 18 -11.64 7.86 -57.02
N SER A 19 -12.16 7.82 -55.78
CA SER A 19 -11.58 6.98 -54.73
C SER A 19 -12.57 5.86 -54.45
N SER A 20 -12.26 4.72 -55.06
CA SER A 20 -12.77 3.41 -54.65
C SER A 20 -12.33 3.19 -53.20
N VAL A 21 -13.27 3.32 -52.27
CA VAL A 21 -13.09 2.81 -50.90
C VAL A 21 -13.86 1.51 -50.82
N CYS A 22 -13.12 0.41 -50.91
CA CYS A 22 -13.57 -0.88 -50.43
C CYS A 22 -13.96 -0.74 -48.95
N PRO A 23 -15.15 -1.19 -48.52
CA PRO A 23 -15.39 -1.37 -47.08
C PRO A 23 -14.57 -2.57 -46.62
N ALA A 24 -13.30 -2.32 -46.29
CA ALA A 24 -12.52 -3.23 -45.47
C ALA A 24 -13.21 -3.31 -44.11
N ALA A 25 -13.56 -4.54 -43.73
CA ALA A 25 -14.20 -4.89 -42.47
C ALA A 25 -13.67 -4.04 -41.32
N THR A 26 -14.52 -3.15 -40.81
CA THR A 26 -14.34 -2.51 -39.52
C THR A 26 -14.37 -3.61 -38.47
N SER A 27 -13.19 -4.14 -38.13
CA SER A 27 -12.97 -4.66 -36.79
C SER A 27 -13.09 -3.48 -35.84
N PRO A 28 -14.03 -3.47 -34.90
CA PRO A 28 -14.01 -2.50 -33.82
C PRO A 28 -12.75 -2.81 -33.01
N GLN A 29 -11.75 -1.95 -33.15
CA GLN A 29 -10.64 -1.90 -32.24
C GLN A 29 -11.25 -1.67 -30.85
N ALA A 30 -11.26 -2.73 -30.03
CA ALA A 30 -11.63 -2.67 -28.63
C ALA A 30 -10.68 -1.68 -27.93
N THR A 31 -11.10 -0.43 -27.90
CA THR A 31 -10.56 0.57 -27.00
C THR A 31 -10.82 0.03 -25.60
N PRO A 32 -9.81 -0.14 -24.74
CA PRO A 32 -10.06 -0.53 -23.37
C PRO A 32 -10.91 0.57 -22.74
N GLU A 33 -12.17 0.24 -22.41
CA GLU A 33 -13.08 1.14 -21.69
C GLU A 33 -12.34 1.71 -20.48
N GLN A 34 -12.17 3.03 -20.47
CA GLN A 34 -11.81 3.70 -19.24
C GLN A 34 -12.99 3.53 -18.27
N PRO A 35 -12.78 3.01 -17.05
CA PRO A 35 -13.87 2.85 -16.10
C PRO A 35 -14.47 4.22 -15.77
N ASP A 36 -15.80 4.31 -15.77
CA ASP A 36 -16.58 5.52 -15.48
C ASP A 36 -16.07 6.27 -14.22
N LYS A 37 -15.40 7.39 -14.45
CA LYS A 37 -14.83 8.28 -13.41
C LYS A 37 -15.83 9.16 -12.65
N PRO A 38 -16.97 9.66 -13.23
CA PRO A 38 -17.72 10.75 -12.61
C PRO A 38 -18.44 10.35 -11.30
N HIS A 39 -18.86 9.09 -11.19
CA HIS A 39 -19.55 8.60 -9.99
C HIS A 39 -18.61 8.47 -8.77
N THR A 40 -17.33 8.18 -9.01
CA THR A 40 -16.35 8.04 -7.93
C THR A 40 -15.98 9.41 -7.36
N GLU A 41 -15.76 10.40 -8.22
CA GLU A 41 -15.42 11.77 -7.82
C GLU A 41 -16.56 12.41 -7.03
N THR A 42 -17.80 12.29 -7.51
CA THR A 42 -18.98 12.82 -6.81
C THR A 42 -19.13 12.22 -5.41
N ARG A 43 -18.90 10.92 -5.25
CA ARG A 43 -18.94 10.24 -3.94
C ARG A 43 -17.84 10.72 -2.99
N LEU A 44 -16.64 10.95 -3.51
CA LEU A 44 -15.53 11.49 -2.72
C LEU A 44 -15.84 12.91 -2.25
N LEU A 45 -16.35 13.77 -3.14
CA LEU A 45 -16.75 15.14 -2.79
C LEU A 45 -17.81 15.15 -1.70
N GLN A 46 -18.84 14.28 -1.82
CA GLN A 46 -19.85 14.15 -0.78
C GLN A 46 -19.27 13.72 0.57
N GLN A 47 -18.30 12.79 0.58
CA GLN A 47 -17.62 12.37 1.80
C GLN A 47 -16.82 13.52 2.42
N LEU A 48 -16.10 14.31 1.61
CA LEU A 48 -15.32 15.46 2.09
C LEU A 48 -16.23 16.54 2.71
N LEU A 49 -17.37 16.82 2.09
CA LEU A 49 -18.35 17.79 2.61
C LEU A 49 -18.99 17.35 3.94
N GLN A 50 -18.94 16.07 4.28
CA GLN A 50 -19.47 15.51 5.53
C GLN A 50 -18.40 15.43 6.64
N MET A 51 -17.13 15.70 6.34
CA MET A 51 -16.04 15.65 7.32
C MET A 51 -15.97 16.92 8.16
N GLU A 52 -15.53 16.78 9.42
CA GLU A 52 -15.22 17.92 10.29
C GLU A 52 -13.91 18.61 9.86
N ASP A 53 -13.74 19.89 10.20
CA ASP A 53 -12.56 20.69 9.85
C ASP A 53 -11.22 20.04 10.28
N GLN A 54 -11.20 19.42 11.46
CA GLN A 54 -10.01 18.70 11.93
C GLN A 54 -9.69 17.49 11.05
N GLN A 55 -10.71 16.78 10.57
CA GLN A 55 -10.54 15.63 9.69
C GLN A 55 -10.05 16.07 8.31
N LEU A 56 -10.57 17.19 7.78
CA LEU A 56 -10.11 17.80 6.54
C LEU A 56 -8.65 18.26 6.64
N THR A 57 -8.26 18.85 7.77
CA THR A 57 -6.87 19.25 8.04
C THR A 57 -5.93 18.04 8.05
N ASN A 58 -6.31 16.97 8.75
CA ASN A 58 -5.52 15.72 8.77
C ASN A 58 -5.42 15.08 7.39
N LEU A 59 -6.50 15.15 6.59
CA LEU A 59 -6.50 14.64 5.22
C LEU A 59 -5.55 15.44 4.33
N ARG A 60 -5.55 16.77 4.43
CA ARG A 60 -4.63 17.65 3.68
C ARG A 60 -3.17 17.31 3.98
N GLN A 61 -2.80 17.19 5.26
CA GLN A 61 -1.45 16.79 5.67
C GLN A 61 -1.07 15.40 5.14
N THR A 62 -2.03 14.48 5.10
CA THR A 62 -1.81 13.14 4.54
C THR A 62 -1.57 13.19 3.04
N ILE A 63 -2.32 14.02 2.30
CA ILE A 63 -2.15 14.23 0.86
C ILE A 63 -0.77 14.83 0.59
N GLU A 64 -0.41 15.91 1.26
CA GLU A 64 0.91 16.57 1.13
C GLU A 64 2.05 15.57 1.37
N HIS A 65 1.94 14.75 2.43
CA HIS A 65 2.93 13.72 2.71
C HIS A 65 3.01 12.68 1.59
N ILE A 66 1.87 12.23 1.04
CA ILE A 66 1.84 11.27 -0.07
C ILE A 66 2.43 11.89 -1.33
N GLU A 67 2.15 13.15 -1.64
CA GLU A 67 2.69 13.84 -2.82
C GLU A 67 4.21 13.85 -2.82
N GLN A 68 4.81 14.11 -1.65
CA GLN A 68 6.26 14.13 -1.42
C GLN A 68 6.93 12.74 -1.44
N MET A 69 6.17 11.64 -1.42
CA MET A 69 6.74 10.29 -1.47
C MET A 69 7.28 9.94 -2.87
N THR A 70 8.40 9.20 -2.88
CA THR A 70 8.92 8.56 -4.09
C THR A 70 7.93 7.51 -4.66
N PRO A 71 8.00 7.18 -5.96
CA PRO A 71 7.16 6.14 -6.55
C PRO A 71 7.28 4.78 -5.82
N GLU A 72 8.49 4.43 -5.38
CA GLU A 72 8.72 3.20 -4.61
C GLU A 72 8.04 3.25 -3.24
N ALA A 73 8.17 4.35 -2.49
CA ALA A 73 7.50 4.52 -1.21
C ALA A 73 5.97 4.46 -1.35
N LYS A 74 5.42 5.05 -2.42
CA LYS A 74 3.98 4.94 -2.77
C LYS A 74 3.59 3.48 -3.03
N ALA A 75 4.40 2.71 -3.77
CA ALA A 75 4.14 1.30 -4.02
C ALA A 75 4.17 0.46 -2.73
N GLN A 76 5.16 0.67 -1.86
CA GLN A 76 5.23 0.03 -0.56
C GLN A 76 4.01 0.36 0.32
N MET A 77 3.58 1.63 0.33
CA MET A 77 2.38 2.06 1.06
C MET A 77 1.12 1.36 0.54
N ARG A 78 0.91 1.30 -0.79
CA ARG A 78 -0.20 0.58 -1.42
C ARG A 78 -0.20 -0.90 -1.04
N GLY A 79 0.97 -1.55 -1.03
CA GLY A 79 1.12 -2.95 -0.61
C GLY A 79 0.71 -3.19 0.85
N ARG A 80 1.11 -2.29 1.76
CA ARG A 80 0.72 -2.34 3.18
C ARG A 80 -0.80 -2.16 3.35
N ILE A 81 -1.40 -1.18 2.68
CA ILE A 81 -2.86 -0.96 2.71
C ILE A 81 -3.61 -2.16 2.13
N GLY A 82 -3.13 -2.72 1.01
CA GLY A 82 -3.70 -3.91 0.39
C GLY A 82 -3.67 -5.13 1.33
N THR A 83 -2.61 -5.27 2.13
CA THR A 83 -2.51 -6.33 3.14
C THR A 83 -3.57 -6.16 4.23
N ILE A 84 -3.79 -4.94 4.72
CA ILE A 84 -4.81 -4.65 5.73
C ILE A 84 -6.22 -4.88 5.18
N ARG A 85 -6.51 -4.47 3.95
CA ARG A 85 -7.82 -4.68 3.29
C ARG A 85 -8.19 -6.16 3.15
N LYS A 86 -7.19 -7.05 3.04
CA LYS A 86 -7.38 -8.51 2.96
C LYS A 86 -7.57 -9.17 4.34
N MET A 87 -7.39 -8.43 5.45
CA MET A 87 -7.61 -8.99 6.79
C MET A 87 -9.11 -9.02 7.14
N PRO A 88 -9.55 -9.98 7.97
CA PRO A 88 -10.91 -9.96 8.52
C PRO A 88 -11.19 -8.64 9.25
N PRO A 89 -12.38 -8.03 9.08
CA PRO A 89 -12.70 -6.72 9.64
C PRO A 89 -12.59 -6.70 11.18
N GLU A 90 -12.99 -7.79 11.84
CA GLU A 90 -12.85 -7.95 13.30
C GLU A 90 -11.40 -7.87 13.76
N LYS A 91 -10.48 -8.46 12.99
CA LYS A 91 -9.05 -8.41 13.30
C LYS A 91 -8.52 -6.99 13.17
N VAL A 92 -8.95 -6.26 12.14
CA VAL A 92 -8.57 -4.85 11.96
C VAL A 92 -9.14 -3.99 13.08
N ALA A 93 -10.39 -4.23 13.48
CA ALA A 93 -11.02 -3.53 14.61
C ALA A 93 -10.28 -3.81 15.93
N ALA A 94 -9.93 -5.06 16.21
CA ALA A 94 -9.16 -5.45 17.38
C ALA A 94 -7.78 -4.78 17.42
N MET A 95 -7.05 -4.77 16.30
CA MET A 95 -5.76 -4.07 16.19
C MET A 95 -5.90 -2.56 16.43
N ARG A 96 -6.93 -1.94 15.85
CA ARG A 96 -7.22 -0.51 16.05
C ARG A 96 -7.58 -0.21 17.50
N LYS A 97 -8.38 -1.06 18.13
CA LYS A 97 -8.76 -0.92 19.54
C LYS A 97 -7.53 -1.02 20.44
N GLN A 98 -6.72 -2.07 20.27
CA GLN A 98 -5.48 -2.24 21.02
C GLN A 98 -4.57 -1.03 20.91
N TYR A 99 -4.45 -0.43 19.72
CA TYR A 99 -3.65 0.78 19.55
C TYR A 99 -4.28 1.99 20.26
N LYS A 100 -5.61 2.17 20.17
CA LYS A 100 -6.34 3.27 20.82
C LYS A 100 -6.35 3.17 22.34
N ASP A 101 -6.37 1.96 22.88
CA ASP A 101 -6.36 1.70 24.33
C ASP A 101 -5.03 2.13 24.99
N LEU A 102 -3.98 2.36 24.19
CA LEU A 102 -2.69 2.80 24.71
C LEU A 102 -2.69 4.31 25.00
N PRO A 103 -2.17 4.72 26.17
CA PRO A 103 -1.95 6.13 26.47
C PRO A 103 -1.15 6.82 25.36
N LYS A 104 -1.50 8.08 25.06
CA LYS A 104 -0.87 8.85 23.97
C LYS A 104 0.64 8.95 24.18
N GLU A 105 1.05 9.14 25.43
CA GLU A 105 2.43 9.26 25.88
C GLU A 105 3.20 7.97 25.62
N GLN A 106 2.57 6.82 25.90
CA GLN A 106 3.17 5.51 25.63
C GLN A 106 3.32 5.25 24.13
N ARG A 107 2.33 5.65 23.32
CA ARG A 107 2.43 5.57 21.85
C ARG A 107 3.56 6.44 21.32
N GLN A 108 3.70 7.65 21.83
CA GLN A 108 4.75 8.58 21.43
C GLN A 108 6.14 8.05 21.82
N ALA A 109 6.31 7.59 23.07
CA ALA A 109 7.58 7.02 23.52
C ALA A 109 8.02 5.81 22.68
N MET A 110 7.07 4.94 22.30
CA MET A 110 7.36 3.82 21.41
C MET A 110 7.79 4.30 20.00
N HIS A 111 7.13 5.33 19.48
CA HIS A 111 7.46 5.92 18.19
C HIS A 111 8.84 6.58 18.20
N ASP A 112 9.12 7.40 19.21
CA ASP A 112 10.38 8.11 19.36
C ASP A 112 11.55 7.13 19.51
N ARG A 113 11.38 6.09 20.33
CA ARG A 113 12.38 5.02 20.47
C ARG A 113 12.64 4.33 19.14
N TRP A 114 11.59 4.07 18.36
CA TRP A 114 11.74 3.51 17.02
C TRP A 114 12.54 4.43 16.10
N LEU A 115 12.21 5.73 16.09
CA LEU A 115 12.89 6.74 15.28
C LEU A 115 14.36 6.94 15.67
N GLN A 116 14.68 6.88 16.96
CA GLN A 116 16.04 7.00 17.49
C GLN A 116 16.94 5.82 17.09
N MET A 117 16.39 4.64 16.81
CA MET A 117 17.19 3.52 16.31
C MET A 117 17.61 3.75 14.86
N SER A 118 18.91 3.61 14.57
CA SER A 118 19.44 3.60 13.20
C SER A 118 18.89 2.39 12.42
N PRO A 119 18.91 2.43 11.07
CA PRO A 119 18.48 1.30 10.24
C PRO A 119 19.18 -0.02 10.61
N ASP A 120 20.50 0.04 10.86
CA ASP A 120 21.30 -1.13 11.24
C ASP A 120 20.95 -1.63 12.63
N ALA A 121 20.79 -0.73 13.61
CA ALA A 121 20.33 -1.09 14.95
C ALA A 121 18.95 -1.76 14.91
N ARG A 122 18.04 -1.29 14.05
CA ARG A 122 16.73 -1.94 13.83
C ARG A 122 16.88 -3.32 13.19
N ALA A 123 17.85 -3.52 12.30
CA ALA A 123 18.10 -4.82 11.66
C ALA A 123 18.64 -5.83 12.67
N GLU A 124 19.65 -5.46 13.44
CA GLU A 124 20.23 -6.28 14.51
C GLU A 124 19.19 -6.59 15.60
N TRP A 125 18.42 -5.59 16.01
CA TRP A 125 17.35 -5.77 16.98
C TRP A 125 16.32 -6.79 16.50
N ARG A 126 15.90 -6.69 15.23
CA ARG A 126 14.99 -7.69 14.63
C ARG A 126 15.60 -9.09 14.60
N GLU A 127 16.88 -9.22 14.30
CA GLU A 127 17.56 -10.51 14.28
C GLU A 127 17.68 -11.11 15.68
N LYS A 128 18.04 -10.30 16.68
CA LYS A 128 18.07 -10.69 18.09
C LYS A 128 16.69 -11.15 18.58
N LEU A 129 15.63 -10.41 18.23
CA LEU A 129 14.27 -10.84 18.57
C LEU A 129 13.89 -12.16 17.87
N ARG A 130 14.39 -12.44 16.65
CA ARG A 130 14.09 -13.70 15.95
C ARG A 130 14.74 -14.92 16.61
N SER A 131 15.95 -14.78 17.14
CA SER A 131 16.67 -15.89 17.80
C SER A 131 16.14 -16.24 19.20
N MET A 132 15.43 -15.31 19.86
CA MET A 132 14.83 -15.53 21.18
C MET A 132 13.60 -16.44 21.14
N SER A 133 13.36 -17.11 22.27
CA SER A 133 12.08 -17.77 22.54
C SER A 133 10.94 -16.75 22.56
N ARG A 134 9.69 -17.23 22.53
CA ARG A 134 8.52 -16.34 22.52
C ARG A 134 8.42 -15.51 23.79
N GLU A 135 8.60 -16.13 24.94
CA GLU A 135 8.45 -15.48 26.24
C GLU A 135 9.52 -14.43 26.45
N GLU A 136 10.77 -14.76 26.12
CA GLU A 136 11.90 -13.82 26.13
C GLU A 136 11.66 -12.64 25.17
N ARG A 137 11.19 -12.90 23.94
CA ARG A 137 10.86 -11.83 22.99
C ARG A 137 9.80 -10.89 23.56
N GLN A 138 8.77 -11.42 24.21
CA GLN A 138 7.72 -10.60 24.82
C GLN A 138 8.27 -9.78 25.99
N ALA A 139 9.12 -10.38 26.83
CA ALA A 139 9.77 -9.69 27.94
C ALA A 139 10.66 -8.55 27.44
N VAL A 140 11.49 -8.81 26.42
CA VAL A 140 12.37 -7.78 25.81
C VAL A 140 11.56 -6.64 25.19
N LEU A 141 10.50 -6.94 24.44
CA LEU A 141 9.62 -5.92 23.87
C LEU A 141 8.99 -5.06 24.96
N LYS A 142 8.37 -5.69 25.97
CA LYS A 142 7.74 -4.98 27.10
C LYS A 142 8.74 -4.13 27.88
N ALA A 143 9.90 -4.69 28.22
CA ALA A 143 10.96 -3.97 28.94
C ALA A 143 11.48 -2.76 28.15
N GLN A 144 11.45 -2.86 26.81
CA GLN A 144 11.81 -1.78 25.93
C GLN A 144 10.65 -0.84 25.57
N GLY A 145 9.49 -0.96 26.25
CA GLY A 145 8.33 -0.10 26.01
C GLY A 145 7.65 -0.33 24.66
N PHE A 146 7.96 -1.44 23.98
CA PHE A 146 7.25 -1.90 22.79
C PHE A 146 6.13 -2.86 23.15
N LEU A 147 5.10 -2.89 22.31
CA LEU A 147 4.01 -3.84 22.47
C LEU A 147 4.43 -5.23 22.00
N PRO A 148 4.30 -6.25 22.85
CA PRO A 148 4.47 -7.63 22.40
C PRO A 148 3.35 -7.98 21.41
N PRO A 149 3.64 -8.78 20.37
CA PRO A 149 2.59 -9.25 19.47
C PRO A 149 1.62 -10.15 20.24
N HIS A 150 0.34 -9.76 20.31
CA HIS A 150 -0.72 -10.64 20.79
C HIS A 150 -0.97 -11.71 19.73
N ARG A 151 -0.59 -12.95 20.00
CA ARG A 151 -1.10 -14.08 19.23
C ARG A 151 -2.15 -14.76 20.08
N ASP A 152 -3.37 -14.80 19.57
CA ASP A 152 -4.36 -15.74 20.05
C ASP A 152 -3.76 -17.15 19.89
N LYS A 153 -4.00 -18.01 20.89
CA LYS A 153 -3.43 -19.36 21.00
C LYS A 153 -3.95 -20.34 19.90
N LYS A 154 -4.14 -19.90 18.66
CA LYS A 154 -4.46 -20.82 17.55
C LYS A 154 -3.18 -21.44 17.02
N GLY A 155 -2.78 -22.51 17.70
CA GLY A 155 -1.95 -23.63 17.23
C GLY A 155 -0.58 -23.29 16.64
N PRO A 156 0.22 -24.33 16.32
CA PRO A 156 1.39 -24.18 15.47
C PRO A 156 0.99 -23.54 14.15
N ARG A 157 1.87 -22.70 13.60
CA ARG A 157 1.74 -22.28 12.19
C ARG A 157 1.71 -23.56 11.36
N PRO A 158 0.77 -23.76 10.41
CA PRO A 158 0.78 -24.95 9.58
C PRO A 158 2.18 -25.14 8.98
N PRO A 159 2.71 -26.37 8.98
CA PRO A 159 4.06 -26.65 8.49
C PRO A 159 4.22 -26.11 7.08
N HIS A 160 5.43 -25.62 6.81
CA HIS A 160 5.81 -25.08 5.52
C HIS A 160 5.54 -26.13 4.43
N GLN A 161 4.61 -25.86 3.52
CA GLN A 161 4.47 -26.67 2.32
C GLN A 161 5.45 -26.14 1.28
N PRO A 162 6.32 -26.98 0.70
CA PRO A 162 7.17 -26.58 -0.41
C PRO A 162 6.30 -26.03 -1.55
N GLY A 163 6.54 -24.79 -1.99
CA GLY A 163 5.78 -24.14 -3.07
C GLY A 163 4.87 -22.98 -2.64
N ASP A 164 4.78 -22.68 -1.36
CA ASP A 164 4.01 -21.53 -0.86
C ASP A 164 4.71 -20.21 -1.27
N PRO A 165 4.09 -19.28 -2.04
CA PRO A 165 4.75 -18.09 -2.60
C PRO A 165 5.26 -17.06 -1.57
N LYS A 166 5.16 -17.38 -0.27
CA LYS A 166 5.74 -16.63 0.87
C LYS A 166 7.02 -17.29 1.42
N SER A 167 7.55 -18.31 0.75
CA SER A 167 8.80 -18.98 1.07
C SER A 167 10.00 -18.06 0.78
N HIS A 168 10.65 -17.53 1.82
CA HIS A 168 12.07 -17.17 1.68
C HIS A 168 12.90 -18.46 1.69
N PRO A 169 14.03 -18.54 0.95
CA PRO A 169 14.86 -19.74 0.95
C PRO A 169 15.30 -20.07 2.38
N GLU A 170 15.17 -21.35 2.75
CA GLU A 170 15.65 -21.89 4.03
C GLU A 170 17.09 -21.47 4.27
N ARG A 171 17.33 -20.74 5.36
CA ARG A 171 18.67 -20.38 5.79
C ARG A 171 19.29 -21.59 6.49
N PRO A 172 20.57 -21.93 6.23
CA PRO A 172 21.23 -23.04 6.91
C PRO A 172 21.18 -22.86 8.42
N GLN A 173 20.69 -23.89 9.12
CA GLN A 173 20.75 -23.95 10.59
C GLN A 173 22.21 -23.82 11.01
N LYS A 174 22.53 -22.81 11.83
CA LYS A 174 23.88 -22.65 12.40
C LYS A 174 24.25 -23.94 13.13
N ARG A 175 25.39 -24.54 12.74
CA ARG A 175 26.02 -25.68 13.43
C ARG A 175 26.05 -25.44 14.94
N ALA A 176 25.77 -26.50 15.69
CA ALA A 176 25.96 -26.58 17.13
C ALA A 176 27.39 -26.17 17.54
N PRO A 177 27.58 -25.62 18.76
CA PRO A 177 28.90 -25.26 19.25
C PRO A 177 29.78 -26.52 19.30
N ILE A 178 31.01 -26.38 18.82
CA ILE A 178 32.06 -27.38 18.93
C ILE A 178 32.29 -27.59 20.43
N ALA A 179 32.00 -28.79 20.93
CA ALA A 179 32.38 -29.18 22.27
C ALA A 179 33.91 -29.08 22.37
N GLU A 180 34.36 -28.30 23.34
CA GLU A 180 35.72 -28.30 23.85
C GLU A 180 36.07 -29.74 24.24
N SER A 181 36.93 -30.39 23.46
CA SER A 181 37.60 -31.62 23.90
C SER A 181 38.86 -31.19 24.64
N GLU A 182 38.73 -31.05 25.96
CA GLU A 182 39.85 -31.16 26.89
C GLU A 182 40.45 -32.58 26.84
N ASN A 183 41.78 -32.66 26.95
CA ASN A 183 42.61 -33.77 27.43
C ASN A 183 42.61 -35.12 26.66
N PHE A 184 43.71 -35.41 25.94
CA PHE A 184 44.84 -36.26 26.39
C PHE A 184 45.95 -36.28 25.35
#